data_AF-A0A2W0B496-F1
#
_entry.id   AF-A0A2W0B496-F1
#
_cell.length_a   1.000
_cell.length_b   1.000
_cell.length_c   1.000
_cell.angle_alpha   90.00
_cell.angle_beta   90.00
_cell.angle_gamma   90.00
#
_symmetry.space_group_name_H-M   'P 1'
#
loop_
_entity.id
_entity.type
_entity.pdbx_description
1 polymer ?
#
loop_
_entity_poly.entity_id
_entity_poly.type
_entity_poly.pdbx_seq_one_letter_code
_entity_poly.pdbx_strand_id
1 'polypeptide(L)'
;MKRAAFGIRMHSGWGVLVAVSDEIEIIDRRRIAVTNDKGPRGNQPFHYARELGLAEAEKYLLQYRAESERMARETIAVAAKELKACGYDVAVIALLLASGRPLPELPQILASHPLIHTAEGELFREVVVQASESLRIPVRRYRERAIAQIA
;
A
#
# COMPACT_ATOMS: atom_id res chain seq x y z
N MET A 1 18.12 18.38 11.20
CA MET A 1 17.08 18.06 10.19
C MET A 1 15.73 18.26 10.85
N LYS A 2 14.78 18.88 10.14
CA LYS A 2 13.38 19.00 10.59
C LYS A 2 12.70 17.63 10.56
N ARG A 3 11.64 17.41 11.34
CA ARG A 3 10.90 16.14 11.32
C ARG A 3 9.76 16.20 10.32
N ALA A 4 9.52 15.07 9.65
CA ALA A 4 8.35 14.86 8.82
C ALA A 4 7.71 13.50 9.12
N ALA A 5 6.43 13.40 8.79
CA ALA A 5 5.68 12.15 8.79
C ALA A 5 5.10 11.93 7.40
N PHE A 6 5.09 10.68 6.94
CA PHE A 6 4.28 10.31 5.77
C PHE A 6 2.90 9.87 6.20
N GLY A 7 1.87 10.33 5.50
CA GLY A 7 0.53 9.76 5.51
C GLY A 7 0.28 9.06 4.18
N ILE A 8 -0.17 7.81 4.20
CA ILE A 8 -0.45 7.02 3.00
C ILE A 8 -1.87 6.46 3.05
N ARG A 9 -2.61 6.69 1.95
CA ARG A 9 -3.91 6.06 1.70
C ARG A 9 -3.91 5.37 0.35
N MET A 10 -4.15 4.06 0.36
CA MET A 10 -4.22 3.23 -0.84
C MET A 10 -5.65 3.12 -1.39
N HIS A 11 -5.70 3.03 -2.71
CA HIS A 11 -6.82 2.64 -3.56
C HIS A 11 -6.39 1.40 -4.39
N SER A 12 -7.19 0.96 -5.36
CA SER A 12 -6.88 -0.12 -6.29
C SER A 12 -5.66 0.18 -7.18
N GLY A 13 -4.50 -0.40 -6.87
CA GLY A 13 -3.25 -0.28 -7.64
C GLY A 13 -2.45 1.02 -7.43
N TRP A 14 -2.99 1.98 -6.69
CA TRP A 14 -2.33 3.26 -6.44
C TRP A 14 -2.80 3.90 -5.15
N GLY A 15 -2.10 4.91 -4.66
CA GLY A 15 -2.49 5.69 -3.49
C GLY A 15 -1.95 7.10 -3.51
N VAL A 16 -2.23 7.82 -2.44
CA VAL A 16 -1.66 9.14 -2.18
C VAL A 16 -0.70 9.01 -1.00
N LEU A 17 0.49 9.55 -1.17
CA LEU A 17 1.45 9.83 -0.11
C LEU A 17 1.48 11.34 0.11
N VAL A 18 1.29 11.75 1.35
CA VAL A 18 1.51 13.13 1.82
C VAL A 18 2.64 13.14 2.83
N ALA A 19 3.48 14.16 2.78
CA ALA A 19 4.44 14.43 3.83
C ALA A 19 4.01 15.67 4.61
N VAL A 20 4.01 15.55 5.94
CA VAL A 20 3.61 16.63 6.85
C VAL A 20 4.78 16.96 7.77
N SER A 21 5.10 18.24 7.92
CA SER A 21 6.12 18.73 8.86
C SER A 21 5.60 18.75 10.31
N ASP A 22 6.49 19.04 11.25
CA ASP A 22 6.15 19.36 12.65
C ASP A 22 5.29 20.63 12.80
N GLU A 23 5.36 21.54 11.82
CA GLU A 23 4.53 22.75 11.73
C GLU A 23 3.13 22.46 11.11
N ILE A 24 2.79 21.18 10.86
CA ILE A 24 1.52 20.72 10.26
C ILE A 24 1.36 21.22 8.80
N GLU A 25 2.46 21.46 8.10
CA GLU A 25 2.45 21.86 6.70
C GLU A 25 2.59 20.65 5.78
N ILE A 26 1.83 20.63 4.69
CA ILE A 26 2.03 19.64 3.62
C ILE A 26 3.26 20.07 2.81
N ILE A 27 4.38 19.38 3.02
CA ILE A 27 5.67 19.67 2.36
C ILE A 27 5.88 18.85 1.09
N ASP A 28 5.10 17.78 0.90
CA ASP A 28 5.09 16.98 -0.32
C ASP A 28 3.75 16.24 -0.46
N ARG A 29 3.30 16.06 -1.70
CA ARG A 29 2.11 15.28 -2.03
C ARG A 29 2.33 14.61 -3.39
N ARG A 30 2.31 13.29 -3.41
CA ARG A 30 2.51 12.52 -4.63
C ARG A 30 1.60 11.31 -4.74
N ARG A 31 1.41 10.88 -5.98
CA ARG A 31 0.78 9.60 -6.30
C ARG A 31 1.81 8.49 -6.12
N ILE A 32 1.43 7.42 -5.44
CA ILE A 32 2.21 6.18 -5.39
C ILE A 32 1.48 5.13 -6.24
N ALA A 33 2.18 4.45 -7.13
CA ALA A 33 1.62 3.37 -7.93
C ALA A 33 2.35 2.08 -7.56
N VAL A 34 1.59 1.00 -7.36
CA VAL A 34 2.14 -0.32 -6.98
C VAL A 34 1.83 -1.37 -8.04
N THR A 35 1.48 -0.92 -9.24
CA THR A 35 1.23 -1.76 -10.41
C THR A 35 1.71 -1.05 -11.66
N ASN A 36 2.24 -1.83 -12.60
CA ASN A 36 2.79 -1.35 -13.87
C ASN A 36 1.78 -1.36 -15.02
N ASP A 37 0.65 -2.07 -14.87
CA ASP A 37 -0.32 -2.26 -15.96
C ASP A 37 -1.52 -1.31 -15.79
N LYS A 38 -1.88 -0.61 -16.87
CA LYS A 38 -3.01 0.33 -16.93
C LYS A 38 -4.32 -0.36 -17.35
N GLY A 39 -4.30 -1.65 -17.64
CA GLY A 39 -5.50 -2.45 -17.93
C GLY A 39 -6.12 -3.13 -16.69
N PRO A 40 -7.22 -3.88 -16.87
CA PRO A 40 -7.88 -4.66 -15.80
C PRO A 40 -6.92 -5.58 -15.04
N ARG A 41 -5.94 -6.16 -15.75
CA ARG A 41 -4.91 -7.04 -15.16
C ARG A 41 -3.97 -6.32 -14.20
N GLY A 42 -3.87 -5.00 -14.31
CA GLY A 42 -3.00 -4.19 -13.50
C GLY A 42 -3.54 -3.92 -12.11
N ASN A 43 -4.81 -3.57 -11.96
CA ASN A 43 -5.41 -3.25 -10.66
C ASN A 43 -6.40 -4.31 -10.17
N GLN A 44 -6.60 -5.41 -10.91
CA GLN A 44 -7.48 -6.51 -10.55
C GLN A 44 -6.77 -7.89 -10.55
N PRO A 45 -5.70 -8.06 -9.74
CA PRO A 45 -4.89 -9.29 -9.76
C PRO A 45 -5.69 -10.53 -9.34
N PHE A 46 -6.67 -10.42 -8.44
CA PHE A 46 -7.47 -11.58 -8.03
C PHE A 46 -8.56 -11.92 -9.06
N HIS A 47 -9.06 -10.94 -9.81
CA HIS A 47 -9.93 -11.21 -10.95
C HIS A 47 -9.20 -12.04 -12.01
N TYR A 48 -7.96 -11.66 -12.34
CA TYR A 48 -7.14 -12.44 -13.27
C TYR A 48 -6.78 -13.81 -12.68
N ALA A 49 -6.39 -13.87 -11.40
CA ALA A 49 -6.08 -15.13 -10.74
C ALA A 49 -7.26 -16.14 -10.74
N ARG A 50 -8.51 -15.65 -10.67
CA ARG A 50 -9.71 -16.50 -10.79
C ARG A 50 -9.82 -17.18 -12.16
N GLU A 51 -9.28 -16.58 -13.21
CA GLU A 51 -9.28 -17.16 -14.56
C GLU A 51 -8.18 -18.23 -14.74
N LEU A 52 -7.30 -18.37 -13.74
CA LEU A 52 -6.22 -19.35 -13.71
C LEU A 52 -6.65 -20.60 -12.91
N GLY A 53 -5.97 -21.72 -13.16
CA GLY A 53 -5.98 -22.85 -12.22
C GLY A 53 -5.39 -22.43 -10.86
N LEU A 54 -5.76 -23.12 -9.78
CA LEU A 54 -5.39 -22.71 -8.41
C LEU A 54 -3.86 -22.59 -8.23
N ALA A 55 -3.08 -23.54 -8.75
CA ALA A 55 -1.62 -23.52 -8.63
C ALA A 55 -1.00 -22.32 -9.40
N GLU A 56 -1.50 -22.03 -10.59
CA GLU A 56 -1.09 -20.88 -11.39
C GLU A 56 -1.50 -19.56 -10.75
N ALA A 57 -2.68 -19.51 -10.12
CA ALA A 57 -3.19 -18.36 -9.37
C ALA A 57 -2.27 -18.02 -8.20
N GLU A 58 -1.87 -19.02 -7.39
CA GLU A 58 -0.93 -18.84 -6.28
C GLU A 58 0.41 -18.28 -6.75
N LYS A 59 0.99 -18.90 -7.78
CA LYS A 59 2.27 -18.46 -8.35
C LYS A 59 2.19 -17.04 -8.89
N TYR A 60 1.13 -16.72 -9.62
CA TYR A 60 0.90 -15.38 -10.16
C TYR A 60 0.79 -14.34 -9.05
N LEU A 61 -0.05 -14.58 -8.03
CA LEU A 61 -0.27 -13.64 -6.93
C LEU A 61 0.99 -13.42 -6.09
N LEU A 62 1.81 -14.46 -5.90
CA LEU A 62 3.10 -14.34 -5.22
C LEU A 62 4.05 -13.41 -5.99
N GLN A 63 4.17 -13.60 -7.30
CA GLN A 63 5.01 -12.76 -8.16
C GLN A 63 4.50 -11.32 -8.22
N TYR A 64 3.19 -11.15 -8.39
CA TYR A 64 2.55 -9.85 -8.42
C TYR A 64 2.77 -9.08 -7.10
N ARG A 65 2.65 -9.76 -5.95
CA ARG A 65 2.92 -9.16 -4.64
C ARG A 65 4.36 -8.67 -4.53
N ALA A 66 5.33 -9.49 -4.91
CA ALA A 66 6.75 -9.13 -4.86
C ALA A 66 7.08 -7.92 -5.76
N GLU A 67 6.51 -7.86 -6.96
CA GLU A 67 6.68 -6.71 -7.85
C GLU A 67 6.03 -5.44 -7.28
N SER A 68 4.81 -5.56 -6.77
CA SER A 68 4.08 -4.45 -6.15
C SER A 68 4.81 -3.88 -4.94
N GLU A 69 5.38 -4.75 -4.09
CA GLU A 69 6.18 -4.35 -2.94
C GLU A 69 7.46 -3.62 -3.37
N ARG A 70 8.16 -4.15 -4.39
CA ARG A 70 9.34 -3.49 -4.95
C ARG A 70 9.03 -2.07 -5.44
N MET A 71 7.94 -1.90 -6.19
CA MET A 71 7.49 -0.59 -6.68
C MET A 71 7.12 0.38 -5.55
N ALA A 72 6.38 -0.11 -4.56
CA ALA A 72 6.03 0.67 -3.37
C ALA A 72 7.29 1.14 -2.63
N ARG A 73 8.24 0.22 -2.41
CA ARG A 73 9.51 0.49 -1.73
C ARG A 73 10.33 1.54 -2.47
N GLU A 74 10.49 1.39 -3.78
CA GLU A 74 11.21 2.36 -4.61
C GLU A 74 10.59 3.76 -4.50
N THR A 75 9.27 3.85 -4.62
CA THR A 75 8.56 5.13 -4.55
C THR A 75 8.72 5.81 -3.18
N ILE A 76 8.56 5.06 -2.08
CA ILE A 76 8.68 5.59 -0.72
C ILE A 76 10.14 5.98 -0.41
N ALA A 77 11.10 5.17 -0.86
CA ALA A 77 12.52 5.46 -0.67
C ALA A 77 12.96 6.72 -1.40
N VAL A 78 12.49 6.92 -2.64
CA VAL A 78 12.73 8.14 -3.42
C VAL A 78 12.15 9.35 -2.71
N ALA A 79 10.89 9.28 -2.28
CA ALA A 79 10.25 10.38 -1.54
C ALA A 79 11.02 10.73 -0.24
N ALA A 80 11.41 9.73 0.55
CA ALA A 80 12.18 9.96 1.77
C ALA A 80 13.56 10.56 1.48
N LYS A 81 14.23 10.11 0.41
CA LYS A 81 15.53 10.64 -0.01
C LYS A 81 15.45 12.09 -0.47
N GLU A 82 14.42 12.44 -1.24
CA GLU A 82 14.19 13.82 -1.70
C GLU A 82 13.92 14.75 -0.53
N LEU A 83 13.06 14.35 0.42
CA LEU A 83 12.84 15.14 1.63
C LEU A 83 14.09 15.28 2.49
N LYS A 84 14.91 14.23 2.58
CA LYS A 84 16.21 14.30 3.25
C LYS A 84 17.14 15.33 2.61
N ALA A 85 17.15 15.43 1.28
CA ALA A 85 17.90 16.46 0.56
C ALA A 85 17.36 17.88 0.84
N CYS A 86 16.06 18.01 1.12
CA CYS A 86 15.43 19.25 1.56
C CYS A 86 15.54 19.53 3.08
N GLY A 87 16.29 18.72 3.83
CA GLY A 87 16.54 18.93 5.26
C GLY A 87 15.51 18.30 6.22
N TYR A 88 14.61 17.44 5.71
CA TYR A 88 13.58 16.75 6.50
C TYR A 88 13.92 15.27 6.71
N ASP A 89 13.70 14.76 7.93
CA ASP A 89 13.83 13.33 8.25
C ASP A 89 12.44 12.72 8.46
N VAL A 90 12.15 11.64 7.71
CA VAL A 90 10.85 10.96 7.80
C VAL A 90 10.88 10.02 9.00
N ALA A 91 10.23 10.43 10.09
CA ALA A 91 10.31 9.71 11.35
C ALA A 91 9.26 8.60 11.51
N VAL A 92 8.17 8.66 10.74
CA VAL A 92 7.06 7.70 10.83
C VAL A 92 6.25 7.69 9.54
N ILE A 93 5.67 6.54 9.22
CA ILE A 93 4.68 6.36 8.16
C ILE A 93 3.35 5.98 8.81
N ALA A 94 2.34 6.82 8.65
CA ALA A 94 0.95 6.56 8.99
C ALA A 94 0.25 5.97 7.76
N LEU A 95 -0.30 4.76 7.89
CA LEU A 95 -1.00 4.07 6.81
C LEU A 95 -2.44 3.75 7.19
N LEU A 96 -3.37 4.10 6.30
CA LEU A 96 -4.79 3.77 6.47
C LEU A 96 -5.09 2.35 5.98
N LEU A 97 -5.54 1.52 6.92
CA LEU A 97 -6.10 0.21 6.69
C LEU A 97 -7.61 0.30 6.43
N ALA A 98 -8.15 -0.72 5.78
CA ALA A 98 -9.59 -0.92 5.71
C ALA A 98 -10.11 -1.50 7.06
N SER A 99 -10.90 -2.57 7.00
CA SER A 99 -11.50 -3.16 8.20
C SER A 99 -10.54 -4.05 9.00
N GLY A 100 -9.47 -4.57 8.36
CA GLY A 100 -8.53 -5.50 8.99
C GLY A 100 -9.14 -6.86 9.32
N ARG A 101 -10.18 -7.27 8.60
CA ARG A 101 -10.74 -8.61 8.72
C ARG A 101 -9.81 -9.61 8.03
N PRO A 102 -9.52 -10.76 8.66
CA PRO A 102 -8.71 -11.80 8.00
C PRO A 102 -9.43 -12.27 6.74
N LEU A 103 -8.66 -12.44 5.67
CA LEU A 103 -9.15 -13.06 4.45
C LEU A 103 -9.20 -14.58 4.64
N PRO A 104 -10.18 -15.27 4.01
CA PRO A 104 -10.21 -16.72 3.96
C PRO A 104 -9.14 -17.27 3.00
N GLU A 105 -9.05 -18.59 2.85
CA GLU A 105 -8.09 -19.23 1.95
C GLU A 105 -8.36 -18.88 0.48
N LEU A 106 -7.30 -18.93 -0.36
CA LEU A 106 -7.37 -18.50 -1.76
C LEU A 106 -8.53 -19.14 -2.56
N PRO A 107 -8.82 -20.45 -2.47
CA PRO A 107 -9.96 -21.03 -3.18
C PRO A 107 -11.31 -20.37 -2.83
N GLN A 108 -11.49 -19.99 -1.56
CA GLN A 108 -12.71 -19.33 -1.09
C GLN A 108 -12.77 -17.88 -1.57
N ILE A 109 -11.61 -17.19 -1.62
CA ILE A 109 -11.51 -15.86 -2.21
C ILE A 109 -11.91 -15.91 -3.68
N LEU A 110 -11.31 -16.79 -4.49
CA LEU A 110 -11.54 -16.85 -5.93
C LEU A 110 -12.98 -17.26 -6.31
N ALA A 111 -13.66 -18.00 -5.43
CA ALA A 111 -15.06 -18.39 -5.60
C ALA A 111 -16.07 -17.25 -5.36
N SER A 112 -15.65 -16.10 -4.81
CA SER A 112 -16.55 -15.04 -4.37
C SER A 112 -16.10 -13.67 -4.85
N HIS A 113 -16.88 -13.07 -5.75
CA HIS A 113 -16.57 -11.74 -6.30
C HIS A 113 -16.43 -10.64 -5.22
N PRO A 114 -17.26 -10.59 -4.16
CA PRO A 114 -17.02 -9.68 -3.04
C PRO A 114 -15.68 -9.94 -2.30
N LEU A 115 -15.27 -11.20 -2.14
CA LEU A 115 -13.99 -11.53 -1.50
C LEU A 115 -12.81 -11.16 -2.39
N ILE A 116 -12.93 -11.30 -3.72
CA ILE A 116 -11.93 -10.83 -4.68
C ILE A 116 -11.66 -9.33 -4.50
N HIS A 117 -12.69 -8.49 -4.49
CA HIS A 117 -12.52 -7.04 -4.27
C HIS A 117 -11.88 -6.73 -2.91
N THR A 118 -12.24 -7.50 -1.88
CA THR A 118 -11.65 -7.34 -0.55
C THR A 118 -10.17 -7.70 -0.57
N ALA A 119 -9.80 -8.82 -1.20
CA ALA A 119 -8.44 -9.31 -1.29
C ALA A 119 -7.52 -8.38 -2.09
N GLU A 120 -8.02 -7.79 -3.19
CA GLU A 120 -7.30 -6.78 -3.96
C GLU A 120 -7.02 -5.54 -3.11
N GLY A 121 -8.03 -5.05 -2.40
CA GLY A 121 -7.87 -3.92 -1.51
C GLY A 121 -6.84 -4.18 -0.40
N GLU A 122 -6.88 -5.35 0.24
CA GLU A 122 -5.91 -5.71 1.28
C GLU A 122 -4.50 -5.86 0.70
N LEU A 123 -4.33 -6.53 -0.45
CA LEU A 123 -3.06 -6.65 -1.15
C LEU A 123 -2.38 -5.29 -1.35
N PHE A 124 -3.10 -4.30 -1.90
CA PHE A 124 -2.51 -2.99 -2.18
C PHE A 124 -2.10 -2.23 -0.92
N ARG A 125 -2.76 -2.46 0.21
CA ARG A 125 -2.36 -1.87 1.51
C ARG A 125 -1.17 -2.61 2.09
N GLU A 126 -1.20 -3.93 2.07
CA GLU A 126 -0.15 -4.80 2.62
C GLU A 126 1.19 -4.57 1.92
N VAL A 127 1.23 -4.47 0.59
CA VAL A 127 2.51 -4.24 -0.14
C VAL A 127 3.17 -2.93 0.25
N VAL A 128 2.39 -1.89 0.57
CA VAL A 128 2.93 -0.61 1.05
C VAL A 128 3.37 -0.71 2.51
N VAL A 129 2.66 -1.47 3.34
CA VAL A 129 3.07 -1.77 4.72
C VAL A 129 4.43 -2.48 4.71
N GLN A 130 4.56 -3.58 3.95
CA GLN A 130 5.80 -4.36 3.85
C GLN A 130 6.94 -3.53 3.29
N ALA A 131 6.68 -2.77 2.22
CA ALA A 131 7.65 -1.84 1.66
C ALA A 131 8.15 -0.81 2.69
N SER A 132 7.24 -0.23 3.48
CA SER A 132 7.57 0.74 4.53
C SER A 132 8.42 0.13 5.64
N GLU A 133 8.06 -1.08 6.10
CA GLU A 133 8.81 -1.82 7.12
C GLU A 133 10.20 -2.21 6.62
N SER A 134 10.33 -2.59 5.35
CA SER A 134 11.62 -2.90 4.72
C SER A 134 12.59 -1.71 4.69
N LEU A 135 12.06 -0.47 4.71
CA LEU A 135 12.84 0.77 4.78
C LEU A 135 13.23 1.16 6.21
N ARG A 136 12.82 0.36 7.21
CA ARG A 136 13.07 0.60 8.65
C ARG A 136 12.51 1.93 9.16
N ILE A 137 11.50 2.48 8.48
CA ILE A 137 10.74 3.63 8.97
C ILE A 137 9.57 3.08 9.81
N PRO A 138 9.38 3.52 11.06
CA PRO A 138 8.28 3.05 11.89
C PRO A 138 6.92 3.23 11.21
N VAL A 139 6.12 2.15 11.17
CA VAL A 139 4.79 2.16 10.56
C VAL A 139 3.70 2.18 11.64
N ARG A 140 2.81 3.19 11.57
CA ARG A 140 1.58 3.27 12.35
C ARG A 140 0.40 2.95 11.45
N ARG A 141 -0.37 1.95 11.84
CA ARG A 141 -1.53 1.46 11.09
C ARG A 141 -2.79 1.99 11.73
N TYR A 142 -3.67 2.60 10.94
CA TYR A 142 -4.93 3.15 11.44
C TYR A 142 -6.09 2.58 10.64
N ARG A 143 -7.13 2.08 11.32
CA ARG A 143 -8.37 1.74 10.63
C ARG A 143 -9.02 3.04 10.18
N GLU A 144 -9.35 3.13 8.89
CA GLU A 144 -9.90 4.35 8.31
C GLU A 144 -11.14 4.87 9.06
N ARG A 145 -12.02 3.96 9.48
CA ARG A 145 -13.24 4.31 10.25
C ARG A 145 -12.99 4.76 11.69
N ALA A 146 -11.79 4.50 12.23
CA ALA A 146 -11.42 4.88 13.58
C ALA A 146 -10.59 6.17 13.62
N ILE A 147 -10.31 6.80 12.48
CA ILE A 147 -9.39 7.94 12.42
C ILE A 147 -9.87 9.14 13.25
N ALA A 148 -11.20 9.35 13.28
CA ALA A 148 -11.82 10.41 14.06
C ALA A 148 -11.71 10.20 15.59
N GLN A 149 -11.32 9.01 16.05
CA GLN A 149 -11.19 8.64 17.46
C GLN A 149 -9.75 8.76 17.98
N ILE A 150 -8.81 9.20 17.13
CA ILE A 150 -7.39 9.36 17.45
C ILE A 150 -7.09 10.80 17.92
N ALA A 151 -8.06 11.71 17.80
CA ALA A 151 -7.97 13.11 18.21
C ALA A 151 -8.14 13.29 19.73
#